data_AF-G0RRI0-F1
#
_entry.id   AF-G0RRI0-F1
#
_cell.length_a   1.000
_cell.length_b   1.000
_cell.length_c   1.000
_cell.angle_alpha   90.00
_cell.angle_beta   90.00
_cell.angle_gamma   90.00
#
_symmetry.space_group_name_H-M   'P 1'
#
loop_
_entity.id
_entity.type
_entity.pdbx_description
1 polymer ?
#
loop_
_entity_poly.entity_id
_entity_poly.type
_entity_poly.pdbx_seq_one_letter_code
_entity_poly.pdbx_strand_id
1 'polypeptide(L)'
;MAAFQNHEEILEAAFKDPNNTAFVFEPCNVNKVIHSGHYDVDPDLHYSKTQMWDMEVKKAHNPAKYLRHLIRPGSLKVFNVQKDGSKETFVRVTDQRSWRDPNVYNTVIEQVFLDYEKQRAFFIGVPEVEGPDGEKIIAGQHQALFHVEHSVTGTEEEPLNVWRVVHLDKDEDGSLKEVFKMLMQSPYLREFHEVYIREDLGKKLELIAACQERLYCHDKHRVLDFLVLHAGHKQDNVDGMGENRSSRINGIVLHI
;
A
#
# COMPACT_ATOMS: atom_id res chain seq x y z
N MET A 1 -17.71 -24.52 -5.74
CA MET A 1 -16.47 -23.74 -5.84
C MET A 1 -16.55 -22.88 -7.09
N ALA A 2 -16.54 -21.55 -6.96
CA ALA A 2 -16.50 -20.68 -8.12
C ALA A 2 -15.16 -20.90 -8.86
N ALA A 3 -15.20 -21.17 -10.16
CA ALA A 3 -13.99 -21.22 -10.97
C ALA A 3 -13.30 -19.85 -10.91
N PHE A 4 -11.98 -19.83 -10.68
CA PHE A 4 -11.21 -18.59 -10.78
C PHE A 4 -11.41 -18.00 -12.18
N GLN A 5 -12.02 -16.82 -12.25
CA GLN A 5 -12.23 -16.09 -13.50
C GLN A 5 -10.89 -15.58 -14.04
N ASN A 6 -10.85 -15.17 -15.31
CA ASN A 6 -9.64 -14.58 -15.89
C ASN A 6 -9.34 -13.22 -15.19
N HIS A 7 -8.39 -13.21 -14.26
CA HIS A 7 -8.10 -12.04 -13.42
C HIS A 7 -7.64 -10.83 -14.24
N GLU A 8 -6.94 -11.07 -15.34
CA GLU A 8 -6.53 -10.02 -16.27
C GLU A 8 -7.74 -9.38 -16.95
N GLU A 9 -8.68 -10.19 -17.46
CA GLU A 9 -9.92 -9.65 -18.06
C GLU A 9 -10.76 -8.86 -17.06
N ILE A 10 -10.87 -9.33 -15.82
CA ILE A 10 -11.59 -8.62 -14.74
C ILE A 10 -10.95 -7.25 -14.47
N LEU A 11 -9.62 -7.23 -14.32
CA LEU A 11 -8.88 -5.99 -14.11
C LEU A 11 -9.08 -5.02 -15.28
N GLU A 12 -8.90 -5.48 -16.51
CA GLU A 12 -9.04 -4.65 -17.71
C GLU A 12 -10.47 -4.13 -17.91
N ALA A 13 -11.48 -4.93 -17.58
CA ALA A 13 -12.87 -4.48 -17.59
C ALA A 13 -13.10 -3.38 -16.55
N ALA A 14 -12.60 -3.56 -15.32
CA ALA A 14 -12.72 -2.56 -14.27
C ALA A 14 -12.02 -1.24 -14.61
N PHE A 15 -10.85 -1.29 -15.25
CA PHE A 15 -10.13 -0.11 -15.72
C PHE A 15 -10.86 0.66 -16.83
N LYS A 16 -11.69 -0.02 -17.64
CA LYS A 16 -12.47 0.60 -18.73
C LYS A 16 -13.78 1.21 -18.26
N ASP A 17 -14.25 0.85 -17.07
CA ASP A 17 -15.52 1.36 -16.53
C ASP A 17 -15.34 2.79 -15.99
N PRO A 18 -16.05 3.79 -16.55
CA PRO A 18 -15.96 5.18 -16.11
C PRO A 18 -16.55 5.43 -14.70
N ASN A 19 -17.24 4.45 -14.11
CA ASN A 19 -17.74 4.53 -12.73
C ASN A 19 -16.70 4.10 -11.69
N ASN A 20 -15.55 3.59 -12.14
CA ASN A 20 -14.46 3.18 -11.27
C ASN A 20 -13.37 4.26 -11.22
N THR A 21 -12.57 4.20 -10.16
CA THR A 21 -11.43 5.10 -9.98
C THR A 21 -10.12 4.37 -10.22
N ALA A 22 -9.53 4.60 -11.39
CA ALA A 22 -8.31 3.94 -11.83
C ALA A 22 -7.06 4.78 -11.58
N PHE A 23 -5.98 4.11 -11.15
CA PHE A 23 -4.65 4.68 -10.94
C PHE A 23 -3.60 3.80 -11.61
N VAL A 24 -2.73 4.44 -12.40
CA VAL A 24 -1.56 3.81 -13.01
C VAL A 24 -0.34 4.55 -12.50
N PHE A 25 0.55 3.84 -11.82
CA PHE A 25 1.80 4.41 -11.34
C PHE A 25 2.84 4.37 -12.45
N GLU A 26 3.68 5.40 -12.50
CA GLU A 26 4.90 5.35 -13.32
C GLU A 26 5.75 4.15 -12.89
N PRO A 27 6.26 3.34 -13.83
CA PRO A 27 7.13 2.22 -13.52
C PRO A 27 8.34 2.66 -12.69
N CYS A 28 8.49 2.10 -11.48
CA CYS A 28 9.55 2.47 -10.56
C CYS A 28 10.80 1.64 -10.82
N ASN A 29 11.89 2.31 -11.24
CA ASN A 29 13.20 1.69 -11.28
C ASN A 29 13.80 1.69 -9.86
N VAL A 30 13.79 0.52 -9.22
CA VAL A 30 14.17 0.41 -7.82
C VAL A 30 15.66 0.69 -7.60
N ASN A 31 16.54 0.27 -8.51
CA ASN A 31 17.97 0.54 -8.41
C ASN A 31 18.27 2.04 -8.48
N LYS A 32 17.59 2.79 -9.34
CA LYS A 32 17.72 4.26 -9.37
C LYS A 32 17.28 4.92 -8.07
N VAL A 33 16.21 4.43 -7.43
CA VAL A 33 15.74 4.98 -6.16
C VAL A 33 16.69 4.64 -5.01
N ILE A 34 17.23 3.41 -4.96
CA ILE A 34 18.28 3.01 -4.00
C ILE A 34 19.48 3.97 -4.09
N HIS A 35 19.94 4.25 -5.31
CA HIS A 35 21.13 5.07 -5.59
C HIS A 35 20.84 6.57 -5.75
N SER A 36 19.64 7.03 -5.36
CA SER A 36 19.22 8.43 -5.48
C SER A 36 19.88 9.38 -4.47
N GLY A 37 20.61 8.85 -3.49
CA GLY A 37 21.19 9.60 -2.37
C GLY A 37 20.25 9.78 -1.18
N HIS A 38 19.09 9.13 -1.16
CA HIS A 38 18.18 9.09 0.01
C HIS A 38 18.54 8.00 1.01
N TYR A 39 19.35 7.02 0.60
CA TYR A 39 19.69 5.85 1.39
C TYR A 39 21.21 5.73 1.57
N ASP A 40 21.62 5.31 2.76
CA ASP A 40 22.92 4.72 3.06
C ASP A 40 22.80 3.20 2.86
N VAL A 41 23.55 2.69 1.88
CA VAL A 41 23.36 1.35 1.30
C VAL A 41 24.67 0.62 1.16
N ASP A 42 24.62 -0.71 1.12
CA ASP A 42 25.81 -1.49 0.74
C ASP A 42 26.27 -1.09 -0.67
N PRO A 43 27.57 -0.81 -0.89
CA PRO A 43 28.07 -0.35 -2.19
C PRO A 43 27.83 -1.34 -3.34
N ASP A 44 27.69 -2.63 -3.02
CA ASP A 44 27.42 -3.71 -3.97
C ASP A 44 25.91 -4.04 -4.06
N LEU A 45 25.04 -3.30 -3.38
CA LEU A 45 23.60 -3.53 -3.43
C LEU A 45 23.08 -3.26 -4.84
N HIS A 46 22.68 -4.34 -5.48
CA HIS A 46 22.01 -4.33 -6.76
C HIS A 46 20.81 -5.26 -6.68
N TYR A 47 19.63 -4.71 -6.95
CA TYR A 47 18.38 -5.43 -6.84
C TYR A 47 17.93 -5.91 -8.21
N SER A 48 18.00 -7.23 -8.40
CA SER A 48 17.74 -7.85 -9.69
C SER A 48 16.24 -8.05 -9.96
N LYS A 49 15.88 -8.25 -11.22
CA LYS A 49 14.51 -8.60 -11.62
C LYS A 49 14.02 -9.89 -10.98
N THR A 50 14.88 -10.91 -10.90
CA THR A 50 14.55 -12.17 -10.22
C THR A 50 14.23 -11.93 -8.74
N GLN A 51 15.04 -11.13 -8.05
CA GLN A 51 14.79 -10.81 -6.64
C GLN A 51 13.54 -9.95 -6.45
N MET A 52 13.25 -9.02 -7.37
CA MET A 52 12.03 -8.22 -7.33
C MET A 52 10.78 -9.10 -7.49
N TRP A 53 10.82 -10.06 -8.41
CA TRP A 53 9.73 -11.02 -8.56
C TRP A 53 9.58 -11.93 -7.34
N ASP A 54 10.68 -12.44 -6.77
CA ASP A 54 10.66 -13.20 -5.51
C ASP A 54 9.99 -12.40 -4.38
N MET A 55 10.31 -11.12 -4.27
CA MET A 55 9.65 -10.22 -3.33
C MET A 55 8.15 -10.11 -3.58
N GLU A 56 7.72 -9.88 -4.83
CA GLU A 56 6.29 -9.77 -5.16
C GLU A 56 5.53 -11.05 -4.79
N VAL A 57 6.11 -12.23 -5.06
CA VAL A 57 5.53 -13.53 -4.69
C VAL A 57 5.45 -13.69 -3.17
N LYS A 58 6.54 -13.42 -2.44
CA LYS A 58 6.55 -13.49 -0.96
C LYS A 58 5.58 -12.51 -0.33
N LYS A 59 5.46 -11.29 -0.87
CA LYS A 59 4.49 -10.29 -0.45
C LYS A 59 3.05 -10.75 -0.74
N ALA A 60 2.81 -11.40 -1.88
CA ALA A 60 1.48 -11.91 -2.19
C ALA A 60 1.01 -12.92 -1.14
N HIS A 61 1.90 -13.85 -0.75
CA HIS A 61 1.64 -14.91 0.24
C HIS A 61 1.66 -14.44 1.70
N ASN A 62 2.52 -13.49 2.05
CA ASN A 62 2.65 -12.99 3.42
C ASN A 62 2.73 -11.46 3.47
N PRO A 63 1.65 -10.76 3.08
CA PRO A 63 1.68 -9.30 3.04
C PRO A 63 1.87 -8.68 4.44
N ALA A 64 1.51 -9.39 5.52
CA ALA A 64 1.70 -8.92 6.89
C ALA A 64 3.18 -8.66 7.25
N LYS A 65 4.13 -9.40 6.66
CA LYS A 65 5.57 -9.14 6.84
C LYS A 65 6.01 -7.86 6.15
N TYR A 66 5.51 -7.61 4.94
CA TYR A 66 6.03 -6.58 4.02
C TYR A 66 5.24 -5.26 4.05
N LEU A 67 4.02 -5.26 4.61
CA LEU A 67 3.10 -4.12 4.67
C LEU A 67 2.67 -3.88 6.13
N ARG A 68 3.64 -3.74 7.04
CA ARG A 68 3.41 -3.80 8.51
C ARG A 68 2.53 -2.66 9.00
N HIS A 69 2.63 -1.50 8.37
CA HIS A 69 1.82 -0.34 8.74
C HIS A 69 0.37 -0.45 8.24
N LEU A 70 0.15 -1.19 7.15
CA LEU A 70 -1.15 -1.33 6.52
C LEU A 70 -1.97 -2.47 7.13
N ILE A 71 -1.35 -3.62 7.43
CA ILE A 71 -2.07 -4.83 7.83
C ILE A 71 -2.13 -4.97 9.35
N ARG A 72 -3.33 -5.30 9.86
CA ARG A 72 -3.52 -5.65 11.27
C ARG A 72 -2.75 -6.94 11.58
N PRO A 73 -1.84 -6.94 12.58
CA PRO A 73 -1.12 -8.15 12.97
C PRO A 73 -2.07 -9.31 13.30
N GLY A 74 -1.77 -10.50 12.78
CA GLY A 74 -2.56 -11.71 13.01
C GLY A 74 -3.84 -11.83 12.16
N SER A 75 -4.17 -10.85 11.31
CA SER A 75 -5.40 -10.90 10.48
C SER A 75 -5.26 -11.72 9.19
N LEU A 76 -4.04 -12.06 8.78
CA LEU A 76 -3.79 -12.77 7.52
C LEU A 76 -4.34 -14.20 7.55
N LYS A 77 -5.20 -14.52 6.59
CA LYS A 77 -5.58 -15.89 6.21
C LYS A 77 -5.24 -16.12 4.75
N VAL A 78 -4.66 -17.28 4.42
CA VAL A 78 -4.40 -17.71 3.04
C VAL A 78 -4.92 -19.14 2.88
N PHE A 79 -5.68 -19.41 1.83
CA PHE A 79 -6.27 -20.71 1.57
C PHE A 79 -6.61 -20.92 0.10
N ASN A 80 -7.06 -22.13 -0.25
CA ASN A 80 -7.35 -22.57 -1.61
C ASN A 80 -6.16 -22.38 -2.58
N VAL A 81 -4.94 -22.62 -2.10
CA VAL A 81 -3.73 -22.55 -2.91
C VAL A 81 -3.75 -23.65 -3.96
N GLN A 82 -3.68 -23.25 -5.22
CA GLN A 82 -3.62 -24.13 -6.38
C GLN A 82 -2.45 -23.69 -7.26
N LYS A 83 -1.64 -24.64 -7.68
CA LYS A 83 -0.49 -24.39 -8.55
C LYS A 83 -0.56 -25.29 -9.78
N ASP A 84 -0.49 -24.68 -10.96
CA ASP A 84 -0.47 -25.34 -12.25
C ASP A 84 0.67 -24.78 -13.10
N GLY A 85 1.80 -25.51 -13.12
CA GLY A 85 3.00 -25.07 -13.84
C GLY A 85 3.51 -23.70 -13.37
N SER A 86 3.53 -22.74 -14.30
CA SER A 86 3.94 -21.34 -14.07
C SER A 86 2.84 -20.45 -13.50
N LYS A 87 1.70 -21.03 -13.09
CA LYS A 87 0.54 -20.31 -12.59
C LYS A 87 0.20 -20.75 -11.18
N GLU A 88 -0.20 -19.80 -10.34
CA GLU A 88 -0.69 -20.08 -8.99
C GLU A 88 -1.89 -19.20 -8.69
N THR A 89 -2.90 -19.78 -8.05
CA THR A 89 -4.05 -19.04 -7.51
C THR A 89 -4.26 -19.36 -6.04
N PHE A 90 -4.76 -18.40 -5.29
CA PHE A 90 -5.18 -18.58 -3.91
C PHE A 90 -6.11 -17.46 -3.49
N VAL A 91 -6.72 -17.61 -2.32
CA VAL A 91 -7.45 -16.52 -1.66
C VAL A 91 -6.61 -16.03 -0.50
N ARG A 92 -6.52 -14.72 -0.34
CA ARG A 92 -6.03 -14.10 0.90
C ARG A 92 -7.07 -13.17 1.50
N VAL A 93 -7.12 -13.17 2.82
CA VAL A 93 -7.95 -12.26 3.63
C VAL A 93 -7.04 -11.53 4.60
N THR A 94 -7.21 -10.22 4.70
CA THR A 94 -6.45 -9.36 5.62
C THR A 94 -7.32 -8.23 6.12
N ASP A 95 -7.07 -7.75 7.34
CA ASP A 95 -7.61 -6.46 7.77
C ASP A 95 -6.58 -5.37 7.45
N GLN A 96 -6.92 -4.48 6.54
CA GLN A 96 -6.05 -3.40 6.06
C GLN A 96 -6.57 -2.04 6.55
N ARG A 97 -5.69 -1.10 6.87
CA ARG A 97 -6.09 0.30 7.08
C ARG A 97 -6.73 0.84 5.81
N SER A 98 -7.84 1.58 5.95
CA SER A 98 -8.50 2.21 4.82
C SER A 98 -7.61 3.30 4.21
N TRP A 99 -7.63 3.42 2.88
CA TRP A 99 -6.91 4.49 2.18
C TRP A 99 -7.44 5.89 2.56
N ARG A 100 -8.75 6.00 2.82
CA ARG A 100 -9.41 7.28 3.18
C ARG A 100 -9.25 7.62 4.66
N ASP A 101 -9.22 6.62 5.53
CA ASP A 101 -9.00 6.80 6.96
C ASP A 101 -8.04 5.74 7.52
N PRO A 102 -6.77 6.11 7.81
CA PRO A 102 -5.81 5.16 8.37
C PRO A 102 -6.22 4.54 9.68
N ASN A 103 -7.08 5.19 10.45
CA ASN A 103 -7.45 4.72 11.80
C ASN A 103 -8.48 3.59 11.74
N VAL A 104 -9.10 3.38 10.59
CA VAL A 104 -10.12 2.35 10.38
C VAL A 104 -9.50 1.17 9.65
N TYR A 105 -9.70 -0.02 10.21
CA TYR A 105 -9.40 -1.27 9.52
C TYR A 105 -10.62 -1.75 8.73
N ASN A 106 -10.37 -2.27 7.54
CA ASN A 106 -11.35 -2.86 6.66
C ASN A 106 -10.89 -4.27 6.26
N THR A 107 -11.78 -5.25 6.37
CA THR A 107 -11.52 -6.60 5.88
C THR A 107 -11.48 -6.59 4.36
N VAL A 108 -10.35 -6.98 3.79
CA VAL A 108 -10.11 -7.09 2.35
C VAL A 108 -9.95 -8.57 2.00
N ILE A 109 -10.73 -9.02 1.03
CA ILE A 109 -10.68 -10.38 0.47
C ILE A 109 -10.19 -10.27 -0.97
N GLU A 110 -9.09 -10.93 -1.30
CA GLU A 110 -8.50 -10.91 -2.64
C GLU A 110 -8.38 -12.34 -3.19
N GLN A 111 -8.91 -12.56 -4.39
CA GLN A 111 -8.51 -13.69 -5.23
C GLN A 111 -7.21 -13.32 -5.92
N VAL A 112 -6.17 -14.09 -5.65
CA VAL A 112 -4.81 -13.84 -6.11
C VAL A 112 -4.48 -14.78 -7.26
N PHE A 113 -3.88 -14.23 -8.31
CA PHE A 113 -3.30 -14.98 -9.41
C PHE A 113 -1.86 -14.52 -9.65
N LEU A 114 -0.92 -15.47 -9.60
CA LEU A 114 0.49 -15.25 -9.89
C LEU A 114 0.85 -15.94 -11.21
N ASP A 115 1.29 -15.17 -12.19
CA ASP A 115 1.86 -15.64 -13.44
C ASP A 115 3.40 -15.52 -13.34
N TYR A 116 4.06 -16.64 -13.05
CA TYR A 116 5.51 -16.71 -12.86
C TYR A 116 6.28 -16.51 -14.17
N GLU A 117 5.67 -16.85 -15.32
CA GLU A 117 6.31 -16.71 -16.62
C GLU A 117 6.35 -15.25 -17.04
N LYS A 118 5.23 -14.53 -16.85
CA LYS A 118 5.13 -13.10 -17.18
C LYS A 118 5.58 -12.19 -16.03
N GLN A 119 5.80 -12.73 -14.84
CA GLN A 119 6.09 -12.01 -13.60
C GLN A 119 5.04 -10.94 -13.30
N ARG A 120 3.78 -11.37 -13.29
CA ARG A 120 2.59 -10.54 -13.01
C ARG A 120 1.79 -11.16 -11.88
N ALA A 121 1.39 -10.34 -10.93
CA ALA A 121 0.55 -10.69 -9.81
C ALA A 121 -0.73 -9.86 -9.85
N PHE A 122 -1.88 -10.53 -9.85
CA PHE A 122 -3.19 -9.90 -9.85
C PHE A 122 -3.88 -10.18 -8.52
N PHE A 123 -4.56 -9.16 -7.99
CA PHE A 123 -5.33 -9.24 -6.76
C PHE A 123 -6.72 -8.69 -7.05
N ILE A 124 -7.71 -9.57 -7.08
CA ILE A 124 -9.10 -9.21 -7.38
C ILE A 124 -9.90 -9.19 -6.08
N GLY A 125 -10.23 -7.98 -5.62
CA GLY A 125 -11.13 -7.78 -4.49
C GLY A 125 -12.51 -8.39 -4.73
N VAL A 126 -13.01 -9.18 -3.78
CA VAL A 126 -14.33 -9.82 -3.84
C VAL A 126 -15.15 -9.52 -2.58
N PRO A 127 -16.49 -9.47 -2.67
CA PRO A 127 -17.34 -9.10 -1.52
C PRO A 127 -17.43 -10.19 -0.46
N GLU A 128 -17.30 -11.45 -0.84
CA GLU A 128 -17.38 -12.58 0.06
C GLU A 128 -16.65 -13.82 -0.48
N VAL A 129 -16.26 -14.71 0.43
CA VAL A 129 -15.70 -16.02 0.11
C VAL A 129 -16.07 -17.03 1.19
N GLU A 130 -16.09 -18.30 0.84
CA GLU A 130 -16.17 -19.40 1.80
C GLU A 130 -14.75 -19.79 2.24
N GLY A 131 -14.50 -19.74 3.54
CA GLY A 131 -13.24 -20.16 4.15
C GLY A 131 -13.11 -21.68 4.22
N PRO A 132 -11.94 -22.19 4.67
CA PRO A 132 -11.64 -23.62 4.69
C PRO A 132 -12.64 -24.46 5.49
N ASP A 133 -13.17 -23.91 6.58
CA ASP A 133 -14.09 -24.60 7.49
C ASP A 133 -15.57 -24.42 7.10
N GLY A 134 -15.84 -23.90 5.89
CA GLY A 134 -17.18 -23.54 5.44
C GLY A 134 -17.68 -22.20 6.01
N GLU A 135 -16.84 -21.48 6.75
CA GLU A 135 -17.16 -20.16 7.28
C GLU A 135 -17.36 -19.13 6.15
N LYS A 136 -18.44 -18.36 6.18
CA LYS A 136 -18.64 -17.26 5.24
C LYS A 136 -17.87 -16.03 5.73
N ILE A 137 -16.90 -15.57 4.93
CA ILE A 137 -16.12 -14.36 5.19
C ILE A 137 -16.64 -13.25 4.27
N ILE A 138 -16.89 -12.06 4.83
CA ILE A 138 -17.47 -10.91 4.13
C ILE A 138 -16.50 -9.74 4.19
N ALA A 139 -16.33 -9.03 3.07
CA ALA A 139 -15.51 -7.83 2.98
C ALA A 139 -16.11 -6.69 3.82
N GLY A 140 -15.23 -5.88 4.41
CA GLY A 140 -15.63 -4.70 5.15
C GLY A 140 -16.26 -3.64 4.24
N GLN A 141 -17.06 -2.75 4.83
CA GLN A 141 -17.83 -1.73 4.12
C GLN A 141 -17.21 -0.32 4.22
N HIS A 142 -16.05 -0.18 4.87
CA HIS A 142 -15.38 1.11 5.09
C HIS A 142 -14.49 1.52 3.91
N GLN A 143 -14.33 0.66 2.92
CA GLN A 143 -13.60 0.92 1.69
C GLN A 143 -14.22 0.12 0.55
N ALA A 144 -14.29 0.73 -0.63
CA ALA A 144 -14.71 0.02 -1.83
C ALA A 144 -13.79 -1.16 -2.13
N LEU A 145 -14.34 -2.18 -2.77
CA LEU A 145 -13.53 -3.24 -3.38
C LEU A 145 -12.58 -2.62 -4.40
N PHE A 146 -11.43 -3.24 -4.60
CA PHE A 146 -10.45 -2.77 -5.56
C PHE A 146 -9.74 -3.95 -6.20
N HIS A 147 -9.13 -3.70 -7.36
CA HIS A 147 -8.32 -4.66 -8.09
C HIS A 147 -6.92 -4.10 -8.29
N VAL A 148 -5.91 -4.97 -8.20
CA VAL A 148 -4.51 -4.57 -8.29
C VAL A 148 -3.77 -5.47 -9.27
N GLU A 149 -2.87 -4.86 -10.04
CA GLU A 149 -1.79 -5.56 -10.71
C GLU A 149 -0.45 -5.05 -10.18
N HIS A 150 0.42 -5.98 -9.79
CA HIS A 150 1.85 -5.75 -9.64
C HIS A 150 2.60 -6.57 -10.69
N SER A 151 3.46 -5.92 -11.44
CA SER A 151 4.24 -6.59 -12.49
C SER A 151 5.69 -6.18 -12.42
N VAL A 152 6.58 -7.11 -12.76
CA VAL A 152 8.02 -6.86 -12.82
C VAL A 152 8.44 -6.86 -14.30
N THR A 153 8.85 -5.69 -14.77
CA THR A 153 9.30 -5.49 -16.16
C THR A 153 10.76 -5.01 -16.18
N GLY A 154 11.27 -4.58 -17.33
CA GLY A 154 12.69 -4.21 -17.47
C GLY A 154 13.62 -5.42 -17.60
N THR A 155 14.92 -5.17 -17.46
CA THR A 155 15.99 -6.18 -17.55
C THR A 155 16.33 -6.74 -16.18
N GLU A 156 17.19 -7.77 -16.13
CA GLU A 156 17.64 -8.35 -14.85
C GLU A 156 18.32 -7.30 -13.97
N GLU A 157 19.06 -6.38 -14.58
CA GLU A 157 19.89 -5.38 -13.90
C GLU A 157 19.14 -4.04 -13.67
N GLU A 158 18.13 -3.75 -14.47
CA GLU A 158 17.34 -2.52 -14.37
C GLU A 158 15.85 -2.88 -14.28
N PRO A 159 15.42 -3.57 -13.21
CA PRO A 159 14.03 -3.99 -13.08
C PRO A 159 13.12 -2.80 -12.79
N LEU A 160 11.93 -2.86 -13.37
CA LEU A 160 10.88 -1.86 -13.20
C LEU A 160 9.69 -2.49 -12.46
N ASN A 161 9.35 -1.94 -11.31
CA ASN A 161 8.16 -2.30 -10.57
C ASN A 161 6.96 -1.51 -11.11
N VAL A 162 6.01 -2.21 -11.72
CA VAL A 162 4.79 -1.65 -12.29
C VAL A 162 3.64 -1.90 -11.33
N TRP A 163 2.88 -0.85 -11.01
CA TRP A 163 1.70 -0.95 -10.15
C TRP A 163 0.51 -0.25 -10.80
N ARG A 164 -0.59 -0.99 -10.92
CA ARG A 164 -1.90 -0.49 -11.34
C ARG A 164 -2.94 -0.86 -10.27
N VAL A 165 -3.86 0.05 -9.96
CA VAL A 165 -4.98 -0.23 -9.08
C VAL A 165 -6.24 0.45 -9.58
N VAL A 166 -7.37 -0.21 -9.41
CA VAL A 166 -8.69 0.37 -9.70
C VAL A 166 -9.62 0.09 -8.54
N HIS A 167 -10.22 1.14 -8.01
CA HIS A 167 -11.28 1.05 -7.02
C HIS A 167 -12.64 0.94 -7.71
N LEU A 168 -13.47 0.02 -7.22
CA LEU A 168 -14.82 -0.25 -7.74
C LEU A 168 -15.86 0.73 -7.16
N ASP A 169 -15.46 1.99 -7.05
CA ASP A 169 -16.29 3.13 -6.73
C ASP A 169 -15.77 4.37 -7.45
N LYS A 170 -16.66 5.34 -7.62
CA LYS A 170 -16.29 6.64 -8.15
C LYS A 170 -15.81 7.51 -7.00
N ASP A 171 -14.60 8.04 -7.14
CA ASP A 171 -14.00 9.00 -6.21
C ASP A 171 -14.59 10.40 -6.48
N GLU A 172 -15.85 10.58 -6.08
CA GLU A 172 -16.59 11.83 -6.30
C GLU A 172 -16.03 13.00 -5.50
N ASP A 173 -15.54 12.74 -4.29
CA ASP A 173 -14.98 13.76 -3.39
C ASP A 173 -13.48 14.03 -3.64
N GLY A 174 -12.83 13.24 -4.49
CA GLY A 174 -11.41 13.39 -4.86
C GLY A 174 -10.42 12.94 -3.76
N SER A 175 -10.91 12.41 -2.64
CA SER A 175 -10.07 12.06 -1.48
C SER A 175 -9.06 10.97 -1.84
N LEU A 176 -9.49 9.95 -2.58
CA LEU A 176 -8.64 8.85 -2.97
C LEU A 176 -7.55 9.31 -3.95
N LYS A 177 -7.91 10.17 -4.90
CA LYS A 177 -6.94 10.76 -5.85
C LYS A 177 -5.82 11.51 -5.15
N GLU A 178 -6.11 12.29 -4.12
CA GLU A 178 -5.07 13.01 -3.39
C GLU A 178 -4.15 12.06 -2.60
N VAL A 179 -4.70 11.01 -1.97
CA VAL A 179 -3.89 9.97 -1.30
C VAL A 179 -2.93 9.30 -2.30
N PHE A 180 -3.44 8.89 -3.46
CA PHE A 180 -2.64 8.22 -4.49
C PHE A 180 -1.61 9.14 -5.14
N LYS A 181 -1.92 10.42 -5.30
CA LYS A 181 -0.99 11.44 -5.79
C LYS A 181 0.19 11.65 -4.85
N MET A 182 -0.05 11.78 -3.54
CA MET A 182 1.03 11.85 -2.55
C MET A 182 1.90 10.59 -2.59
N LEU A 183 1.26 9.43 -2.72
CA LEU A 183 1.94 8.15 -2.81
C LEU A 183 2.80 8.02 -4.08
N MET A 184 2.38 8.60 -5.21
CA MET A 184 3.17 8.66 -6.46
C MET A 184 4.37 9.62 -6.38
N GLN A 185 4.28 10.66 -5.54
CA GLN A 185 5.33 11.68 -5.40
C GLN A 185 6.43 11.32 -4.39
N SER A 186 6.27 10.22 -3.66
CA SER A 186 7.28 9.76 -2.70
C SER A 186 8.60 9.47 -3.41
N PRO A 187 9.73 10.07 -3.00
CA PRO A 187 11.05 9.79 -3.55
C PRO A 187 11.66 8.49 -2.98
N TYR A 188 11.00 7.88 -2.00
CA TYR A 188 11.45 6.69 -1.31
C TYR A 188 10.87 5.42 -1.93
N LEU A 189 11.57 4.32 -1.71
CA LEU A 189 11.05 2.99 -1.98
C LEU A 189 9.75 2.74 -1.20
N ARG A 190 8.93 1.88 -1.76
CA ARG A 190 7.81 1.28 -1.03
C ARG A 190 8.34 0.38 0.09
N GLU A 191 7.64 0.37 1.22
CA GLU A 191 8.00 -0.41 2.41
C GLU A 191 8.38 -1.86 2.08
N PHE A 192 7.62 -2.53 1.21
CA PHE A 192 7.85 -3.93 0.87
C PHE A 192 9.22 -4.18 0.19
N HIS A 193 9.73 -3.24 -0.61
CA HIS A 193 11.07 -3.34 -1.19
C HIS A 193 12.12 -3.18 -0.10
N GLU A 194 11.92 -2.21 0.81
CA GLU A 194 12.86 -1.98 1.90
C GLU A 194 12.94 -3.15 2.88
N VAL A 195 11.79 -3.73 3.25
CA VAL A 195 11.72 -4.92 4.11
C VAL A 195 12.42 -6.10 3.45
N TYR A 196 12.18 -6.34 2.16
CA TYR A 196 12.81 -7.44 1.45
C TYR A 196 14.35 -7.28 1.38
N ILE A 197 14.84 -6.08 1.04
CA ILE A 197 16.28 -5.82 0.98
C ILE A 197 16.94 -6.04 2.35
N ARG A 198 16.35 -5.51 3.43
CA ARG A 198 16.94 -5.63 4.77
C ARG A 198 16.83 -7.03 5.34
N GLU A 199 15.68 -7.67 5.21
CA GLU A 199 15.35 -8.88 5.98
C GLU A 199 15.47 -10.17 5.17
N ASP A 200 15.25 -10.13 3.86
CA ASP A 200 15.38 -11.32 3.00
C ASP A 200 16.76 -11.38 2.34
N LEU A 201 17.28 -10.25 1.87
CA LEU A 201 18.63 -10.20 1.28
C LEU A 201 19.74 -9.96 2.31
N GLY A 202 19.39 -9.50 3.52
CA GLY A 202 20.36 -9.19 4.58
C GLY A 202 21.28 -8.02 4.23
N LYS A 203 20.83 -7.12 3.35
CA LYS A 203 21.61 -5.99 2.84
C LYS A 203 21.28 -4.70 3.59
N LYS A 204 22.28 -3.83 3.77
CA LYS A 204 22.10 -2.53 4.39
C LYS A 204 21.28 -1.60 3.47
N LEU A 205 20.24 -1.01 4.04
CA LEU A 205 19.41 0.01 3.41
C LEU A 205 18.78 0.89 4.49
N GLU A 206 19.46 1.99 4.82
CA GLU A 206 19.07 2.92 5.87
C GLU A 206 18.80 4.30 5.29
N LEU A 207 17.83 5.03 5.82
CA LEU A 207 17.57 6.40 5.36
C LEU A 207 18.62 7.36 5.92
N ILE A 208 19.19 8.22 5.08
CA ILE A 208 20.19 9.20 5.51
C ILE A 208 19.53 10.26 6.42
N ALA A 209 20.17 10.60 7.53
CA ALA A 209 19.65 11.50 8.57
C ALA A 209 19.23 12.91 8.08
N ALA A 210 19.86 13.46 7.03
CA ALA A 210 19.41 14.72 6.43
C ALA A 210 18.03 14.61 5.73
N CYS A 211 17.65 13.40 5.30
CA CYS A 211 16.29 13.08 4.87
C CYS A 211 15.36 12.80 6.06
N GLN A 212 15.92 12.50 7.24
CA GLN A 212 15.17 12.35 8.49
C GLN A 212 14.75 13.72 9.06
N GLU A 213 15.57 14.78 9.00
CA GLU A 213 15.22 16.09 9.61
C GLU A 213 13.99 16.79 8.98
N ARG A 214 13.62 16.50 7.72
CA ARG A 214 12.31 16.93 7.16
C ARG A 214 11.13 16.07 7.57
N LEU A 215 11.37 14.92 8.19
CA LEU A 215 10.39 13.93 8.61
C LEU A 215 10.29 13.75 10.13
N TYR A 216 11.28 14.20 10.91
CA TYR A 216 11.39 13.92 12.35
C TYR A 216 10.80 14.99 13.28
N CYS A 217 10.17 16.04 12.76
CA CYS A 217 9.30 16.92 13.56
C CYS A 217 7.92 16.29 13.88
N HIS A 218 7.60 15.10 13.36
CA HIS A 218 6.42 14.35 13.80
C HIS A 218 6.72 12.85 13.91
N ASP A 219 6.55 12.37 15.13
CA ASP A 219 6.85 11.03 15.63
C ASP A 219 6.12 9.90 14.87
N LYS A 220 6.83 8.79 14.65
CA LYS A 220 6.35 7.38 14.51
C LYS A 220 5.22 6.93 13.57
N HIS A 221 4.81 7.61 12.50
CA HIS A 221 3.85 7.00 11.56
C HIS A 221 4.02 7.49 10.13
N ARG A 222 4.76 6.74 9.30
CA ARG A 222 5.04 7.15 7.92
C ARG A 222 3.92 6.79 6.96
N VAL A 223 3.66 7.77 6.08
CA VAL A 223 2.69 7.87 4.96
C VAL A 223 1.24 8.23 5.35
N LEU A 224 0.72 7.78 6.49
CA LEU A 224 -0.68 8.06 6.85
C LEU A 224 -0.90 9.14 7.92
N ASP A 225 0.08 9.50 8.75
CA ASP A 225 -0.12 10.60 9.72
C ASP A 225 -0.07 12.00 9.09
N PHE A 226 0.48 12.12 7.87
CA PHE A 226 0.39 13.38 7.14
C PHE A 226 -1.06 13.69 6.69
N LEU A 227 -1.93 12.67 6.61
CA LEU A 227 -3.36 12.83 6.29
C LEU A 227 -4.17 13.29 7.51
N VAL A 228 -3.74 12.97 8.74
CA VAL A 228 -4.45 13.34 9.98
C VAL A 228 -4.34 14.84 10.27
N LEU A 229 -3.24 15.51 9.88
CA LEU A 229 -3.05 16.94 10.14
C LEU A 229 -3.80 17.88 9.18
N HIS A 230 -4.27 17.40 8.02
CA HIS A 230 -4.94 18.26 7.02
C HIS A 230 -6.44 17.97 6.83
N ALA A 231 -6.98 16.90 7.40
CA ALA A 231 -8.43 16.65 7.43
C ALA A 231 -9.17 17.42 8.55
N GLY A 232 -8.45 18.17 9.39
CA GLY A 232 -8.96 18.81 10.61
C GLY A 232 -9.17 20.34 10.57
N HIS A 233 -9.16 21.00 9.41
CA HIS A 233 -9.44 22.44 9.33
C HIS A 233 -10.60 22.75 8.38
N LYS A 234 -11.81 22.30 8.75
CA LYS A 234 -13.02 23.08 8.43
C LYS A 234 -13.12 24.17 9.49
N GLN A 235 -12.65 25.34 9.10
CA GLN A 235 -12.87 26.58 9.83
C GLN A 235 -14.36 26.92 9.67
N ASP A 236 -15.14 26.68 10.72
CA ASP A 236 -16.51 27.18 10.81
C ASP A 236 -16.46 28.71 10.84
N ASN A 237 -16.79 29.32 9.70
CA ASN A 237 -17.16 30.73 9.64
C ASN A 237 -18.59 30.84 10.17
N VAL A 238 -18.74 31.36 11.39
CA VAL A 238 -19.97 32.02 11.83
C VAL A 238 -19.56 33.34 12.48
N ASP A 239 -19.91 34.44 11.80
CA ASP A 239 -19.84 35.81 12.29
C ASP A 239 -20.74 36.01 13.51
N GLY A 240 -20.30 36.86 14.46
CA GLY A 240 -21.23 37.57 15.35
C GLY A 240 -20.75 37.89 16.77
N MET A 241 -20.06 39.03 16.91
CA MET A 241 -20.09 40.02 18.02
C MET A 241 -20.09 39.58 19.50
N GLY A 242 -19.15 40.15 20.29
CA GLY A 242 -19.41 40.44 21.70
C GLY A 242 -18.19 40.50 22.64
N GLU A 243 -17.55 41.67 22.72
CA GLU A 243 -16.88 42.31 23.87
C GLU A 243 -16.09 41.53 24.95
N ASN A 244 -14.83 42.00 25.13
CA ASN A 244 -14.10 42.26 26.38
C ASN A 244 -14.09 41.21 27.52
N ARG A 245 -12.88 40.68 27.83
CA ARG A 245 -12.15 41.00 29.08
C ARG A 245 -10.73 40.41 29.12
N SER A 246 -9.88 41.17 29.79
CA SER A 246 -8.46 41.01 30.08
C SER A 246 -8.17 40.07 31.26
N SER A 247 -7.07 39.30 31.18
CA SER A 247 -6.08 38.98 32.24
C SER A 247 -5.12 37.88 31.73
N ARG A 248 -3.85 38.17 31.44
CA ARG A 248 -2.64 38.21 32.29
C ARG A 248 -2.32 36.94 33.13
N ILE A 249 -1.25 36.26 32.68
CA ILE A 249 0.01 35.93 33.40
C ILE A 249 0.13 34.58 34.18
N ASN A 250 1.34 34.00 34.05
CA ASN A 250 2.04 32.89 34.73
C ASN A 250 1.90 31.52 34.05
N GLY A 251 2.94 30.75 33.72
CA GLY A 251 4.36 30.75 34.08
C GLY A 251 4.83 29.29 34.22
N ILE A 252 5.83 28.89 33.41
CA ILE A 252 6.97 27.95 33.60
C ILE A 252 6.77 26.79 34.62
N VAL A 253 7.07 25.52 34.33
CA VAL A 253 8.42 24.90 34.53
C VAL A 253 8.48 23.50 33.89
N LEU A 254 9.58 23.28 33.15
CA LEU A 254 10.14 22.00 32.71
C LEU A 254 10.92 21.36 33.87
N HIS A 255 10.86 20.04 34.04
CA HIS A 255 11.86 19.31 34.81
C HIS A 255 12.36 18.06 34.05
N ILE A 256 13.63 18.20 33.65
CA ILE A 256 14.73 17.23 33.46
C ILE A 256 14.48 16.05 32.51
#